data_AF-A0A2N8R949-F1
#
_entry.id   AF-A0A2N8R949-F1
#
_cell.length_a   1.000
_cell.length_b   1.000
_cell.length_c   1.000
_cell.angle_alpha   90.00
_cell.angle_beta   90.00
_cell.angle_gamma   90.00
#
_symmetry.space_group_name_H-M   'P 1'
#
loop_
_entity.id
_entity.type
_entity.pdbx_description
1 polymer ?
#
loop_
_entity_poly.entity_id
_entity_poly.type
_entity_poly.pdbx_seq_one_letter_code
_entity_poly.pdbx_strand_id
1 'polypeptide(L)' 'MTDKTAAEDALDPVWFVEERQLNGDWLAIDRADDQDEAERKLSHFENNLPGTYRLQRSDW' A
#
# COMPACT_ATOMS: atom_id res chain seq x y z
N MET A 1 -35.71 4.23 -15.17
CA MET A 1 -34.41 4.44 -15.83
C MET A 1 -33.76 5.58 -15.09
N THR A 2 -32.84 5.29 -14.19
CA THR A 2 -32.12 6.31 -13.43
C THR A 2 -30.65 6.10 -13.70
N ASP A 3 -30.08 7.12 -14.33
CA ASP A 3 -28.69 7.41 -14.66
C ASP A 3 -27.62 6.34 -14.44
N LYS A 4 -27.10 5.86 -15.57
CA LYS A 4 -25.95 4.98 -15.70
C LYS A 4 -24.79 5.78 -16.28
N THR A 5 -24.28 6.83 -15.61
CA THR A 5 -23.06 7.52 -16.07
C THR A 5 -22.39 8.34 -14.96
N ALA A 6 -21.38 7.77 -14.31
CA ALA A 6 -20.21 8.43 -13.68
C ALA A 6 -19.50 7.45 -12.72
N ALA A 7 -18.99 6.35 -13.25
CA ALA A 7 -17.90 5.62 -12.62
C ALA A 7 -16.78 5.61 -13.65
N GLU A 8 -16.22 6.79 -13.89
CA GLU A 8 -14.93 6.94 -14.58
C GLU A 8 -13.91 6.13 -13.78
N ASP A 9 -13.14 5.28 -14.46
CA ASP A 9 -11.95 4.52 -14.04
C ASP A 9 -11.29 4.90 -12.69
N ALA A 10 -11.99 4.76 -11.57
CA ALA A 10 -11.39 4.82 -10.26
C ALA A 10 -10.68 3.49 -10.07
N LEU A 11 -9.41 3.43 -10.47
CA LEU A 11 -8.54 2.29 -10.18
C LEU A 11 -8.65 1.98 -8.69
N ASP A 12 -8.83 0.70 -8.36
CA ASP A 12 -8.84 0.27 -6.98
C ASP A 12 -7.53 0.72 -6.30
N PRO A 13 -7.60 1.29 -5.08
CA PRO A 13 -6.43 1.84 -4.43
C PRO A 13 -5.40 0.75 -4.13
N VAL A 14 -4.17 0.97 -4.59
CA VAL A 14 -3.04 0.06 -4.36
C VAL A 14 -2.32 0.48 -3.09
N TRP A 15 -1.88 -0.49 -2.30
CA TRP A 15 -1.09 -0.26 -1.10
C TRP A 15 0.35 -0.71 -1.30
N PHE A 16 1.29 0.08 -0.81
CA PHE A 16 2.70 -0.26 -0.78
C PHE A 16 3.18 -0.42 0.67
N VAL A 17 3.94 -1.48 0.92
CA VAL A 17 4.78 -1.57 2.11
C VAL A 17 6.09 -0.91 1.76
N GLU A 18 6.46 0.13 2.51
CA GLU A 18 7.72 0.84 2.32
C GLU A 18 8.67 0.59 3.50
N GLU A 19 9.96 0.49 3.19
CA GLU A 19 11.04 0.43 4.18
C GLU A 19 11.85 1.72 4.16
N ARG A 20 12.16 2.25 5.35
CA ARG A 20 13.05 3.39 5.51
C ARG A 20 14.51 3.00 5.27
N GLN A 21 15.10 3.60 4.25
CA GLN A 21 16.49 3.41 3.87
C GLN A 21 17.45 4.24 4.73
N LEU A 22 18.75 3.89 4.71
CA LEU A 22 19.78 4.58 5.50
C LEU A 22 19.99 6.04 5.10
N ASN A 23 19.67 6.39 3.85
CA ASN A 23 19.72 7.77 3.37
C ASN A 23 18.47 8.60 3.78
N GLY A 24 17.51 7.97 4.47
CA GLY A 24 16.28 8.60 4.93
C GLY A 24 15.09 8.45 3.97
N ASP A 25 15.30 7.91 2.78
CA ASP A 25 14.24 7.69 1.79
C ASP A 25 13.34 6.52 2.19
N TRP A 26 12.14 6.51 1.63
CA TRP A 26 11.22 5.38 1.71
C TRP A 26 11.17 4.68 0.36
N LEU A 27 11.34 3.36 0.37
CA LEU A 27 11.31 2.54 -0.82
C LEU A 27 10.20 1.50 -0.70
N ALA A 28 9.34 1.41 -1.71
CA ALA A 28 8.36 0.34 -1.81
C ALA A 28 9.07 -1.02 -1.99
N ILE A 29 8.82 -1.94 -1.07
CA ILE A 29 9.41 -3.29 -1.05
C ILE A 29 8.38 -4.39 -1.33
N ASP A 30 7.09 -4.09 -1.17
CA ASP A 30 5.97 -4.99 -1.50
C ASP A 30 4.72 -4.17 -1.85
N ARG A 31 3.76 -4.81 -2.51
CA ARG A 31 2.48 -4.24 -2.96
C ARG A 31 1.32 -5.13 -2.48
N ALA A 32 0.23 -4.52 -2.08
CA ALA A 32 -1.04 -5.19 -1.82
C ALA A 32 -2.17 -4.50 -2.60
N ASP A 33 -3.15 -5.30 -3.04
CA ASP A 33 -4.30 -4.78 -3.79
C ASP A 33 -5.46 -4.37 -2.86
N ASP A 34 -5.38 -4.71 -1.58
CA ASP A 34 -6.32 -4.27 -0.54
C ASP A 34 -5.61 -3.96 0.79
N GLN A 35 -6.33 -3.27 1.68
CA GLN A 35 -5.78 -2.83 2.97
C GLN A 35 -5.50 -4.00 3.92
N ASP A 36 -6.35 -5.02 3.94
CA ASP A 36 -6.21 -6.16 4.86
C ASP A 36 -4.96 -7.00 4.53
N GLU A 37 -4.65 -7.15 3.24
CA GLU A 37 -3.38 -7.72 2.78
C GLU A 37 -2.20 -6.82 3.14
N ALA A 38 -2.31 -5.51 2.93
CA ALA A 38 -1.25 -4.56 3.26
C ALA A 38 -0.88 -4.61 4.75
N GLU A 39 -1.87 -4.65 5.64
CA GLU A 39 -1.66 -4.73 7.09
C GLU A 39 -1.05 -6.07 7.51
N ARG A 40 -1.48 -7.19 6.92
CA ARG A 40 -0.85 -8.51 7.15
C ARG A 40 0.61 -8.51 6.72
N LYS A 41 0.92 -7.92 5.57
CA LYS A 41 2.31 -7.77 5.09
C LYS A 41 3.13 -6.89 6.01
N LEU A 42 2.63 -5.70 6.38
CA LEU A 42 3.31 -4.81 7.32
C LEU A 42 3.62 -5.53 8.64
N SER A 43 2.63 -6.21 9.20
CA SER A 43 2.80 -6.98 10.45
C SER A 43 3.87 -8.07 10.30
N HIS A 44 3.94 -8.74 9.15
CA HIS A 44 5.01 -9.70 8.89
C HIS A 44 6.39 -9.03 8.91
N PHE A 45 6.56 -7.91 8.19
CA PHE A 45 7.83 -7.16 8.16
C PHE A 45 8.24 -6.67 9.55
N GLU A 46 7.34 -6.02 10.28
CA GLU A 46 7.61 -5.45 11.60
C GLU A 46 8.00 -6.51 12.65
N ASN A 47 7.49 -7.74 12.55
CA ASN A 47 7.74 -8.80 13.52
C ASN A 47 8.90 -9.74 13.16
N ASN A 48 9.30 -9.80 11.89
CA ASN A 48 10.25 -10.82 11.43
C ASN A 48 11.55 -10.25 10.84
N LEU A 49 11.56 -8.96 10.48
CA LEU A 49 12.70 -8.34 9.81
C LEU A 49 13.15 -7.07 10.56
N PRO A 50 14.47 -6.83 10.67
CA PRO A 50 14.95 -5.56 11.17
C PRO A 50 14.56 -4.46 10.18
N GLY A 51 14.18 -3.28 10.67
CA GLY A 51 13.86 -2.16 9.79
C GLY A 51 12.85 -1.21 10.40
N THR A 52 12.46 -0.20 9.63
CA THR A 52 11.32 0.66 9.95
C THR A 52 10.43 0.67 8.72
N TYR A 53 9.19 0.23 8.91
CA TYR A 53 8.24 0.00 7.84
C TYR A 53 7.05 0.94 7.97
N ARG A 54 6.36 1.21 6.85
CA ARG A 54 5.07 1.91 6.84
C ARG A 54 4.22 1.45 5.66
N LEU A 55 2.94 1.78 5.71
CA LEU A 55 2.05 1.68 4.56
C LEU A 55 1.92 3.02 3.85
N GLN A 56 1.91 2.97 2.52
CA GLN A 56 1.58 4.09 1.64
C GLN A 56 0.46 3.67 0.70
N ARG A 57 -0.66 4.38 0.75
CA ARG A 57 -1.79 4.19 -0.18
C ARG A 57 -1.55 5.02 -1.44
N SER A 58 -1.79 4.40 -2.59
CA SER A 58 -1.71 5.00 -3.93
C SER A 58 -3.08 4.90 -4.60
N ASP A 59 -3.70 6.04 -4.85
CA ASP A 59 -5.01 6.18 -5.49
C ASP A 59 -4.90 6.54 -6.99
N TRP A 60 -3.75 6.26 -7.60
CA TRP A 60 -3.32 6.81 -8.90
C TRP A 60 -3.40 5.78 -10.02
#